data_AF-A0A258JH83-F1
#
_entry.id   AF-A0A258JH83-F1
#
_cell.length_a   1.000
_cell.length_b   1.000
_cell.length_c   1.000
_cell.angle_alpha   90.00
_cell.angle_beta   90.00
_cell.angle_gamma   90.00
#
_symmetry.space_group_name_H-M   'P 1'
#
loop_
_entity.id
_entity.type
_entity.pdbx_description
1 polymer ?
#
loop_
_entity_poly.entity_id
_entity_poly.type
_entity_poly.pdbx_seq_one_letter_code
_entity_poly.pdbx_strand_id
1 'polypeptide(L)'
;ISPEDAGLARAMPGALKGGDAQHNAQALLDVLKGKKSAFRDVAIINAAAALIVAGKAKDLKDGAGLAAEAIDSGEAEGRLDRLIAVSCGLSKSND
;
A
#
# COMPACT_ATOMS: atom_id res chain seq x y z
N ILE A 1 -3.80 19.83 2.48
CA ILE A 1 -3.36 18.52 1.97
C ILE A 1 -4.26 18.12 0.81
N SER A 2 -3.66 17.82 -0.32
CA SER A 2 -4.25 17.47 -1.60
C SER A 2 -3.41 16.34 -2.25
N PRO A 3 -3.97 15.53 -3.18
CA PRO A 3 -3.19 14.50 -3.88
C PRO A 3 -1.93 15.04 -4.56
N GLU A 4 -2.01 16.28 -5.04
CA GLU A 4 -0.91 16.95 -5.73
C GLU A 4 0.30 17.21 -4.81
N ASP A 5 0.10 17.36 -3.49
CA ASP A 5 1.18 17.51 -2.50
C ASP A 5 2.07 16.27 -2.42
N ALA A 6 1.55 15.10 -2.83
CA ALA A 6 2.25 13.83 -2.94
C ALA A 6 2.70 13.51 -4.39
N GLY A 7 2.47 14.42 -5.35
CA GLY A 7 2.75 14.20 -6.77
C GLY A 7 1.76 13.28 -7.47
N LEU A 8 0.57 13.07 -6.90
CA LEU A 8 -0.48 12.20 -7.44
C LEU A 8 -1.59 13.01 -8.12
N ALA A 9 -2.22 12.42 -9.12
CA ALA A 9 -3.38 13.00 -9.77
C ALA A 9 -4.66 12.77 -8.95
N ARG A 10 -5.65 13.66 -9.11
CA ARG A 10 -6.99 13.43 -8.55
C ARG A 10 -7.68 12.29 -9.28
N ALA A 11 -8.18 11.34 -8.51
CA ALA A 11 -9.03 10.27 -9.03
C ALA A 11 -10.45 10.78 -9.32
N MET A 12 -11.12 10.16 -10.29
CA MET A 12 -12.52 10.46 -10.59
C MET A 12 -13.44 9.98 -9.45
N PRO A 13 -14.63 10.59 -9.29
CA PRO A 13 -15.66 10.08 -8.39
C PRO A 13 -15.95 8.61 -8.67
N GLY A 14 -15.92 7.77 -7.62
CA GLY A 14 -16.17 6.32 -7.73
C GLY A 14 -14.96 5.46 -8.12
N ALA A 15 -13.82 6.04 -8.48
CA ALA A 15 -12.60 5.28 -8.82
C ALA A 15 -12.01 4.47 -7.64
N LEU A 16 -12.40 4.82 -6.41
CA LEU A 16 -12.03 4.13 -5.17
C LEU A 16 -13.17 3.29 -4.58
N LYS A 17 -14.25 3.07 -5.35
CA LYS A 17 -15.38 2.27 -4.88
C LYS A 17 -14.94 0.81 -4.73
N GLY A 18 -14.89 0.34 -3.49
CA GLY A 18 -14.65 -1.06 -3.18
C GLY A 18 -15.82 -1.96 -3.60
N GLY A 19 -15.58 -3.26 -3.53
CA GLY A 19 -16.54 -4.32 -3.81
C GLY A 19 -16.72 -5.23 -2.61
N ASP A 20 -16.99 -6.51 -2.89
CA ASP A 20 -17.01 -7.56 -1.87
C ASP A 20 -15.60 -7.88 -1.32
N ALA A 21 -15.53 -8.82 -0.39
CA ALA A 21 -14.27 -9.22 0.24
C ALA A 21 -13.25 -9.76 -0.76
N GLN A 22 -13.67 -10.54 -1.75
CA GLN A 22 -12.78 -11.13 -2.75
C GLN A 22 -12.23 -10.06 -3.70
N HIS A 23 -13.09 -9.15 -4.14
CA HIS A 23 -12.70 -7.99 -4.94
C HIS A 23 -11.68 -7.12 -4.21
N ASN A 24 -11.94 -6.77 -2.95
CA ASN A 24 -11.04 -5.90 -2.18
C ASN A 24 -9.70 -6.59 -1.89
N ALA A 25 -9.71 -7.90 -1.63
CA ALA A 25 -8.47 -8.68 -1.48
C ALA A 25 -7.64 -8.66 -2.76
N GLN A 26 -8.27 -8.89 -3.92
CA GLN A 26 -7.57 -8.83 -5.20
C GLN A 26 -7.05 -7.42 -5.50
N ALA A 27 -7.84 -6.38 -5.23
CA ALA A 27 -7.42 -4.99 -5.41
C ALA A 27 -6.20 -4.65 -4.55
N LEU A 28 -6.15 -5.13 -3.30
CA LEU A 28 -4.98 -4.95 -2.43
C LEU A 28 -3.76 -5.69 -2.98
N LEU A 29 -3.90 -6.95 -3.40
CA LEU A 29 -2.79 -7.72 -3.98
C LEU A 29 -2.27 -7.06 -5.27
N ASP A 30 -3.16 -6.55 -6.11
CA ASP A 30 -2.82 -5.79 -7.31
C ASP A 30 -1.99 -4.54 -6.96
N VAL A 31 -2.37 -3.81 -5.90
CA VAL A 31 -1.59 -2.65 -5.41
C VAL A 31 -0.20 -3.06 -4.96
N LEU A 32 -0.09 -4.13 -4.17
CA LEU A 32 1.19 -4.62 -3.64
C LEU A 32 2.12 -5.13 -4.75
N LYS A 33 1.56 -5.68 -5.83
CA LYS A 33 2.26 -6.09 -7.06
C LYS A 33 2.59 -4.93 -8.01
N GLY A 34 2.33 -3.69 -7.60
CA GLY A 34 2.66 -2.50 -8.37
C GLY A 34 1.69 -2.12 -9.47
N LYS A 35 0.50 -2.73 -9.57
CA LYS A 35 -0.50 -2.34 -10.57
C LYS A 35 -0.93 -0.89 -10.37
N LYS A 36 -0.67 -0.05 -11.38
CA LYS A 36 -1.07 1.36 -11.39
C LYS A 36 -2.60 1.45 -11.38
N SER A 37 -3.16 2.11 -10.37
CA SER A 37 -4.60 2.24 -10.15
C SER A 37 -4.89 3.33 -9.12
N ALA A 38 -6.13 3.82 -9.06
CA ALA A 38 -6.54 4.76 -8.01
C ALA A 38 -6.35 4.16 -6.59
N PHE A 39 -6.56 2.86 -6.43
CA PHE A 39 -6.28 2.14 -5.17
C PHE A 39 -4.80 2.21 -4.78
N ARG A 40 -3.89 2.14 -5.76
CA ARG A 40 -2.46 2.31 -5.51
C ARG A 40 -2.15 3.75 -5.10
N ASP A 41 -2.72 4.73 -5.77
CA ASP A 41 -2.45 6.15 -5.48
C ASP A 41 -2.92 6.51 -4.06
N VAL A 42 -4.10 6.02 -3.64
CA VAL A 42 -4.58 6.26 -2.26
C VAL A 42 -3.75 5.51 -1.21
N ALA A 43 -3.23 4.32 -1.54
CA ALA A 43 -2.31 3.60 -0.66
C ALA A 43 -0.98 4.36 -0.50
N ILE A 44 -0.45 4.92 -1.59
CA ILE A 44 0.78 5.72 -1.58
C ILE A 44 0.63 6.96 -0.69
N ILE A 45 -0.44 7.75 -0.85
CA ILE A 45 -0.58 8.97 -0.03
C ILE A 45 -0.79 8.68 1.46
N ASN A 46 -1.50 7.61 1.80
CA ASN A 46 -1.67 7.18 3.19
C ASN A 46 -0.36 6.66 3.78
N ALA A 47 0.40 5.87 3.02
CA ALA A 47 1.73 5.40 3.43
C ALA A 47 2.72 6.56 3.57
N ALA A 48 2.68 7.55 2.67
CA ALA A 48 3.49 8.76 2.76
C ALA A 48 3.22 9.51 4.06
N ALA A 49 1.95 9.72 4.41
CA ALA A 49 1.57 10.35 5.67
C ALA A 49 2.05 9.54 6.89
N ALA A 50 1.93 8.21 6.86
CA ALA A 50 2.44 7.34 7.92
C ALA A 50 3.98 7.40 8.05
N LEU A 51 4.71 7.48 6.93
CA LEU A 51 6.16 7.61 6.92
C LEU A 51 6.62 8.96 7.50
N ILE A 52 5.88 10.04 7.26
CA ILE A 52 6.15 11.34 7.90
C ILE A 52 5.97 11.24 9.41
N VAL A 53 4.86 10.67 9.88
CA VAL A 53 4.58 10.48 11.32
C VAL A 53 5.64 9.60 11.97
N ALA A 54 6.16 8.60 11.25
CA ALA A 54 7.24 7.73 11.70
C ALA A 54 8.64 8.37 11.64
N GLY A 55 8.76 9.63 11.21
CA GLY A 55 10.05 10.33 11.04
C GLY A 55 10.93 9.75 9.94
N LYS A 56 10.33 9.07 8.95
CA LYS A 56 11.02 8.43 7.82
C LYS A 56 10.95 9.22 6.52
N ALA A 57 10.04 10.19 6.43
CA ALA A 57 9.92 11.09 5.29
C ALA A 57 9.83 12.54 5.77
N LYS A 58 10.41 13.46 5.00
CA LYS A 58 10.40 14.90 5.34
C LYS A 58 9.09 15.62 4.95
N ASP A 59 8.43 15.13 3.91
CA ASP A 59 7.20 15.68 3.35
C ASP A 59 6.42 14.60 2.57
N LEU A 60 5.23 14.97 2.06
CA LEU A 60 4.35 14.03 1.36
C LEU A 60 4.95 13.52 0.04
N LYS A 61 5.75 14.33 -0.65
CA LYS A 61 6.37 13.95 -1.93
C LYS A 61 7.49 12.95 -1.72
N ASP A 62 8.32 13.18 -0.72
CA ASP A 62 9.37 12.26 -0.25
C ASP A 62 8.76 10.93 0.22
N GLY A 63 7.74 11.01 1.09
CA GLY A 63 7.03 9.83 1.57
C GLY A 63 6.33 9.05 0.47
N ALA A 64 5.77 9.73 -0.54
CA ALA A 64 5.15 9.08 -1.69
C ALA A 64 6.20 8.38 -2.57
N GLY A 65 7.38 8.96 -2.73
CA GLY A 65 8.52 8.31 -3.40
C GLY A 65 8.92 7.01 -2.71
N LEU A 66 9.14 7.05 -1.39
CA LEU A 66 9.49 5.88 -0.58
C LEU A 66 8.39 4.80 -0.63
N ALA A 67 7.12 5.19 -0.51
CA ALA A 67 6.00 4.26 -0.59
C ALA A 67 5.88 3.62 -1.99
N ALA A 68 6.10 4.40 -3.05
CA ALA A 68 6.08 3.90 -4.41
C ALA A 68 7.23 2.93 -4.66
N GLU A 69 8.43 3.23 -4.17
CA GLU A 69 9.61 2.35 -4.25
C GLU A 69 9.39 1.03 -3.50
N ALA A 70 8.83 1.07 -2.29
CA ALA A 70 8.52 -0.14 -1.52
C ALA A 70 7.50 -1.05 -2.24
N ILE A 71 6.56 -0.47 -2.99
CA ILE A 71 5.62 -1.21 -3.83
C ILE A 71 6.34 -1.75 -5.09
N ASP A 72 7.02 -0.89 -5.84
CA ASP A 72 7.59 -1.25 -7.14
C ASP A 72 8.77 -2.23 -7.04
N SER A 73 9.48 -2.24 -5.91
CA SER A 73 10.55 -3.21 -5.60
C SER A 73 10.04 -4.58 -5.14
N GLY A 74 8.74 -4.71 -4.82
CA GLY A 74 8.15 -5.92 -4.25
C GLY A 74 8.38 -6.08 -2.73
N GLU A 75 9.04 -5.13 -2.07
CA GLU A 75 9.24 -5.19 -0.61
C GLU A 75 7.92 -5.20 0.16
N ALA A 76 6.94 -4.42 -0.29
CA ALA A 76 5.61 -4.34 0.30
C ALA A 76 4.85 -5.68 0.20
N GLU A 77 4.87 -6.34 -0.97
CA GLU A 77 4.32 -7.68 -1.16
C GLU A 77 5.02 -8.69 -0.23
N GLY A 78 6.36 -8.67 -0.17
CA GLY A 78 7.12 -9.53 0.72
C GLY A 78 6.83 -9.30 2.22
N ARG A 79 6.36 -8.11 2.63
CA ARG A 79 5.89 -7.86 4.01
C ARG A 79 4.57 -8.59 4.28
N LEU A 80 3.64 -8.63 3.32
CA LEU A 80 2.41 -9.40 3.45
C LEU A 80 2.70 -10.90 3.54
N ASP A 81 3.59 -11.42 2.70
CA ASP A 81 3.98 -12.85 2.74
C ASP A 81 4.55 -13.25 4.11
N ARG A 82 5.45 -12.42 4.66
CA ARG A 82 5.99 -12.63 6.01
C ARG A 82 4.91 -12.57 7.09
N LEU A 83 3.96 -11.63 6.97
CA LEU A 83 2.86 -11.54 7.93
C LEU A 83 2.02 -12.82 7.90
N ILE A 84 1.66 -13.32 6.72
CA ILE A 84 0.92 -14.57 6.54
C ILE A 84 1.68 -15.74 7.17
N ALA A 85 2.98 -15.87 6.85
CA ALA A 85 3.82 -16.93 7.39
C ALA A 85 3.87 -16.91 8.92
N VAL A 86 3.96 -15.75 9.55
CA VAL A 86 4.00 -15.63 11.03
C VAL A 86 2.62 -15.83 11.66
N SER A 87 1.55 -15.27 11.08
CA SER A 87 0.21 -15.36 11.65
C SER A 87 -0.41 -16.75 11.52
N CYS A 88 -0.04 -17.50 10.47
CA CYS A 88 -0.53 -18.85 10.22
C CYS A 88 0.49 -19.94 10.65
N GLY A 89 1.76 -19.58 10.81
CA GLY A 89 2.86 -20.50 11.15
C GLY A 89 2.91 -20.98 12.61
N LEU A 90 2.05 -20.46 13.49
CA LEU A 90 1.86 -21.00 14.85
C LEU A 90 0.91 -22.23 14.88
N SER A 91 0.48 -22.76 13.74
CA SER A 91 -0.37 -23.96 13.68
C SER A 91 0.38 -25.29 13.49
N LYS A 92 1.73 -25.29 13.53
CA LYS A 92 2.52 -26.54 13.51
C LYS A 92 3.57 -26.54 14.62
N SER A 93 3.11 -26.66 15.85
CA SER A 93 3.92 -27.23 16.94
C SER A 93 4.02 -28.74 16.73
N ASN A 94 5.24 -29.27 16.81
CA ASN A 94 5.59 -30.69 16.70
C ASN A 94 4.62 -31.62 17.43
N ASP A 95 4.20 -32.68 16.73
CA ASP A 95 4.01 -34.03 17.27
C ASP A 95 4.89 -35.00 16.45
#